data_AF-A0A350DCX1-F1
#
_entry.id   AF-A0A350DCX1-F1
#
_cell.length_a   1.000
_cell.length_b   1.000
_cell.length_c   1.000
_cell.angle_alpha   90.00
_cell.angle_beta   90.00
_cell.angle_gamma   90.00
#
_symmetry.space_group_name_H-M   'P 1'
#
loop_
_entity.id
_entity.type
_entity.pdbx_description
1 polymer ?
#
loop_
_entity_poly.entity_id
_entity_poly.type
_entity_poly.pdbx_seq_one_letter_code
_entity_poly.pdbx_strand_id
1 'polypeptide(L)'
;ASEAVMVARGDLGVEIGDEALIGTQKRIIKHARSLNRAVITATQMMESMIESPLPTRAEVFDVANAVLDATDAVMLSAETAAGDYPVETIEAMDRVCLGAERERIAQASGHRIHEGFERIDETIALSAMYAANHLTGVRAIACMTSTGYTPLIASR
;
A
#
# COMPACT_ATOMS: atom_id res chain seq x y z
N ALA A 1 -3.69 -13.72 -13.05
CA ALA A 1 -2.83 -13.59 -14.25
C ALA A 1 -1.64 -12.68 -13.98
N SER A 2 -1.84 -11.53 -13.33
CA SER A 2 -0.77 -10.58 -13.00
C SER A 2 -0.11 -10.83 -11.64
N GLU A 3 1.13 -10.34 -11.47
CA GLU A 3 1.88 -10.38 -10.20
C GLU A 3 1.60 -9.18 -9.29
N ALA A 4 1.23 -8.05 -9.89
CA ALA A 4 0.80 -6.83 -9.22
C ALA A 4 -0.37 -6.20 -9.98
N VAL A 5 -1.09 -5.29 -9.33
CA VAL A 5 -2.15 -4.48 -9.93
C VAL A 5 -1.97 -3.00 -9.57
N MET A 6 -2.46 -2.12 -10.43
CA MET A 6 -2.46 -0.69 -10.18
C MET A 6 -3.89 -0.17 -10.18
N VAL A 7 -4.24 0.64 -9.17
CA VAL A 7 -5.46 1.44 -9.16
C VAL A 7 -5.15 2.73 -9.92
N ALA A 8 -5.34 2.70 -11.24
CA ALA A 8 -5.12 3.86 -12.12
C ALA A 8 -6.34 4.79 -12.08
N ARG A 9 -6.40 5.66 -11.07
CA ARG A 9 -7.60 6.43 -10.72
C ARG A 9 -8.08 7.40 -11.79
N GLY A 10 -7.16 8.00 -12.55
CA GLY A 10 -7.48 8.89 -13.67
C GLY A 10 -8.37 8.20 -14.71
N ASP A 11 -7.86 7.16 -15.37
CA ASP A 11 -8.61 6.43 -16.39
C ASP A 11 -9.82 5.68 -15.79
N LEU A 12 -9.65 5.09 -14.60
CA LEU A 12 -10.73 4.37 -13.94
C LEU A 12 -11.91 5.30 -13.63
N GLY A 13 -11.66 6.52 -13.14
CA GLY A 13 -12.70 7.51 -12.85
C GLY A 13 -13.50 7.89 -14.09
N VAL A 14 -12.87 7.99 -15.26
CA VAL A 14 -13.55 8.23 -16.55
C VAL A 14 -14.51 7.08 -16.88
N GLU A 15 -14.11 5.84 -16.63
CA GLU A 15 -14.89 4.65 -16.99
C GLU A 15 -16.06 4.36 -16.03
N ILE A 16 -15.91 4.61 -14.73
CA ILE A 16 -16.90 4.22 -13.71
C ILE A 16 -17.55 5.39 -12.95
N GLY A 17 -17.11 6.62 -13.19
CA GLY A 17 -17.53 7.80 -12.43
C GLY A 17 -16.78 7.98 -11.10
N ASP A 18 -16.54 9.22 -10.72
CA ASP A 18 -15.77 9.60 -9.52
C ASP A 18 -16.42 9.08 -8.22
N GLU A 19 -17.74 9.04 -8.16
CA GLU A 19 -18.49 8.57 -6.99
C GLU A 19 -18.28 7.08 -6.69
N ALA A 20 -17.97 6.28 -7.72
CA ALA A 20 -17.71 4.84 -7.59
C ALA A 20 -16.24 4.54 -7.26
N LEU A 21 -15.35 5.51 -7.43
CA LEU A 21 -13.90 5.33 -7.37
C LEU A 21 -13.42 4.89 -5.99
N ILE A 22 -13.89 5.54 -4.93
CA ILE A 22 -13.48 5.24 -3.55
C ILE A 22 -13.83 3.80 -3.15
N GLY A 23 -15.03 3.34 -3.51
CA GLY A 23 -15.46 1.97 -3.24
C GLY A 23 -14.66 0.96 -4.05
N THR A 24 -14.33 1.30 -5.31
CA THR A 24 -13.60 0.41 -6.22
C THR A 24 -12.14 0.27 -5.83
N GLN A 25 -11.45 1.35 -5.47
CA GLN A 25 -10.08 1.32 -4.94
C GLN A 25 -9.95 0.34 -3.76
N LYS A 26 -10.81 0.50 -2.74
CA LYS A 26 -10.80 -0.36 -1.54
C LYS A 26 -11.02 -1.84 -1.90
N ARG A 27 -11.93 -2.12 -2.84
CA ARG A 27 -12.18 -3.49 -3.32
C ARG A 27 -10.97 -4.07 -4.05
N ILE A 28 -10.33 -3.30 -4.94
CA ILE A 28 -9.15 -3.75 -5.69
C ILE A 28 -8.00 -4.05 -4.73
N ILE A 29 -7.69 -3.14 -3.80
CA ILE A 29 -6.60 -3.32 -2.82
C ILE A 29 -6.85 -4.58 -1.98
N LYS A 30 -8.05 -4.72 -1.40
CA LYS A 30 -8.40 -5.89 -0.59
C LYS A 30 -8.30 -7.19 -1.39
N HIS A 31 -8.79 -7.19 -2.64
CA HIS A 31 -8.77 -8.39 -3.48
C HIS A 31 -7.35 -8.77 -3.89
N ALA A 32 -6.52 -7.80 -4.28
CA ALA A 32 -5.12 -8.01 -4.61
C ALA A 32 -4.37 -8.68 -3.46
N ARG A 33 -4.52 -8.17 -2.23
CA ARG A 33 -3.91 -8.75 -1.04
C ARG A 33 -4.40 -10.17 -0.76
N SER A 34 -5.70 -10.44 -0.89
CA SER A 34 -6.25 -11.80 -0.73
C SER A 34 -5.70 -12.81 -1.73
N LEU A 35 -5.20 -12.32 -2.88
CA LEU A 35 -4.58 -13.14 -3.93
C LEU A 35 -3.04 -13.12 -3.85
N ASN A 36 -2.46 -12.63 -2.75
CA ASN A 36 -1.03 -12.46 -2.56
C ASN A 36 -0.36 -11.64 -3.70
N ARG A 37 -1.04 -10.59 -4.17
CA ARG A 37 -0.53 -9.66 -5.20
C ARG A 37 -0.22 -8.31 -4.59
N ALA A 38 0.82 -7.66 -5.14
CA ALA A 38 1.13 -6.29 -4.80
C ALA A 38 0.11 -5.34 -5.44
N VAL A 39 -0.18 -4.21 -4.79
CA VAL A 39 -1.08 -3.19 -5.30
C VAL A 39 -0.50 -1.79 -5.17
N ILE A 40 -0.62 -1.01 -6.25
CA ILE A 40 -0.15 0.37 -6.32
C ILE A 40 -1.37 1.29 -6.45
N THR A 41 -1.50 2.31 -5.59
CA THR A 41 -2.47 3.39 -5.76
C THR A 41 -1.81 4.54 -6.50
N ALA A 42 -2.38 4.97 -7.63
CA ALA A 42 -1.74 5.92 -8.53
C ALA A 42 -2.65 7.06 -8.96
N THR A 43 -2.03 8.06 -9.61
CA THR A 43 -2.61 9.26 -10.23
C THR A 43 -3.18 10.29 -9.25
N GLN A 44 -2.77 11.56 -9.43
CA GLN A 44 -3.27 12.74 -8.71
C GLN A 44 -3.24 12.59 -7.17
N MET A 45 -2.18 11.99 -6.64
CA MET A 45 -2.06 11.78 -5.20
C MET A 45 -1.59 13.06 -4.48
N MET A 46 -0.83 13.91 -5.18
CA MET A 46 -0.29 15.18 -4.70
C MET A 46 -0.33 16.24 -5.83
N GLU A 47 -1.35 16.24 -6.68
CA GLU A 47 -1.43 17.00 -7.95
C GLU A 47 -1.07 18.48 -7.81
N SER A 48 -1.54 19.15 -6.75
CA SER A 48 -1.26 20.57 -6.49
C SER A 48 0.23 20.84 -6.34
N MET A 49 1.03 19.83 -5.98
CA MET A 49 2.47 19.95 -5.81
C MET A 49 3.25 20.04 -7.12
N ILE A 50 2.59 19.92 -8.27
CA ILE A 50 3.17 20.28 -9.56
C ILE A 50 3.60 21.76 -9.55
N GLU A 51 2.78 22.64 -8.97
CA GLU A 51 3.00 24.10 -8.96
C GLU A 51 3.15 24.68 -7.53
N SER A 52 2.98 23.86 -6.50
CA SER A 52 3.05 24.25 -5.09
C SER A 52 4.10 23.46 -4.31
N PRO A 53 4.91 24.10 -3.44
CA PRO A 53 5.85 23.37 -2.58
C PRO A 53 5.16 22.61 -1.43
N LEU A 54 3.84 22.77 -1.25
CA LEU A 54 3.08 22.15 -0.17
C LEU A 54 1.79 21.51 -0.69
N PRO A 55 1.42 20.31 -0.20
CA PRO A 55 0.17 19.68 -0.56
C PRO A 55 -1.01 20.30 0.18
N THR A 56 -2.18 20.14 -0.41
CA THR A 56 -3.45 20.40 0.26
C THR A 56 -3.73 19.35 1.34
N ARG A 57 -4.67 19.67 2.25
CA ARG A 57 -5.16 18.68 3.22
C ARG A 57 -5.81 17.49 2.54
N ALA A 58 -6.51 17.70 1.42
CA ALA A 58 -7.20 16.63 0.71
C ALA A 58 -6.21 15.57 0.20
N GLU A 59 -5.10 16.00 -0.41
CA GLU A 59 -4.03 15.11 -0.90
C GLU A 59 -3.32 14.37 0.24
N VAL A 60 -3.07 15.07 1.36
CA VAL A 60 -2.54 14.42 2.58
C VAL A 60 -3.49 13.33 3.07
N PHE A 61 -4.79 13.61 3.13
CA PHE A 61 -5.79 12.60 3.53
C PHE A 61 -5.89 11.47 2.50
N ASP A 62 -5.72 11.75 1.22
CA ASP A 62 -5.80 10.76 0.16
C ASP A 62 -4.66 9.74 0.26
N VAL A 63 -3.40 10.21 0.35
CA VAL A 63 -2.24 9.32 0.58
C VAL A 63 -2.39 8.54 1.88
N ALA A 64 -2.77 9.20 2.99
CA ALA A 64 -2.93 8.53 4.26
C ALA A 64 -4.00 7.42 4.20
N ASN A 65 -5.15 7.68 3.56
CA ASN A 65 -6.20 6.66 3.42
C ASN A 65 -5.78 5.50 2.53
N ALA A 66 -5.02 5.74 1.46
CA ALA A 66 -4.48 4.67 0.62
C ALA A 66 -3.55 3.74 1.42
N VAL A 67 -2.71 4.31 2.30
CA VAL A 67 -1.85 3.55 3.23
C VAL A 67 -2.69 2.75 4.23
N LEU A 68 -3.72 3.38 4.83
CA LEU A 68 -4.62 2.70 5.78
C LEU A 68 -5.47 1.60 5.13
N ASP A 69 -5.74 1.71 3.84
CA ASP A 69 -6.36 0.64 3.03
C ASP A 69 -5.38 -0.52 2.76
N ALA A 70 -4.12 -0.38 3.16
CA ALA A 70 -2.99 -1.29 2.94
C ALA A 70 -2.61 -1.42 1.46
N THR A 71 -2.52 -0.29 0.74
CA THR A 71 -1.81 -0.28 -0.54
C THR A 71 -0.32 -0.57 -0.32
N ASP A 72 0.33 -1.28 -1.25
CA ASP A 72 1.76 -1.59 -1.13
C ASP A 72 2.66 -0.43 -1.56
N ALA A 73 2.15 0.40 -2.47
CA ALA A 73 2.83 1.61 -2.91
C ALA A 73 1.84 2.70 -3.27
N VAL A 74 2.24 3.94 -3.03
CA VAL A 74 1.65 5.14 -3.60
C VAL A 74 2.56 5.65 -4.70
N MET A 75 1.98 6.17 -5.78
CA MET A 75 2.72 6.61 -6.96
C MET A 75 2.50 8.10 -7.24
N LEU A 76 3.59 8.77 -7.58
CA LEU A 76 3.61 10.12 -8.14
C LEU A 76 3.75 10.04 -9.66
N SER A 77 3.07 10.92 -10.38
CA SER A 77 3.04 11.02 -11.83
C SER A 77 3.69 12.33 -12.27
N ALA A 78 2.90 13.32 -12.71
CA ALA A 78 3.40 14.61 -13.17
C ALA A 78 4.12 15.38 -12.05
N GLU A 79 3.73 15.16 -10.79
CA GLU A 79 4.31 15.81 -9.62
C GLU A 79 5.84 15.64 -9.55
N THR A 80 6.37 14.52 -10.02
CA THR A 80 7.82 14.26 -10.04
C THR A 80 8.42 14.28 -11.45
N ALA A 81 7.64 13.93 -12.47
CA ALA A 81 8.13 13.87 -13.84
C ALA A 81 8.29 15.26 -14.49
N ALA A 82 7.46 16.23 -14.10
CA ALA A 82 7.43 17.55 -14.73
C ALA A 82 7.11 18.71 -13.77
N GLY A 83 6.80 18.43 -12.49
CA GLY A 83 6.48 19.46 -11.49
C GLY A 83 7.70 20.30 -11.07
N ASP A 84 7.41 21.48 -10.53
CA ASP A 84 8.42 22.44 -10.05
C ASP A 84 9.06 22.00 -8.71
N TYR A 85 8.41 21.10 -7.96
CA TYR A 85 8.81 20.67 -6.62
C TYR A 85 8.88 19.13 -6.45
N PRO A 86 9.66 18.42 -7.29
CA PRO A 86 9.66 16.96 -7.32
C PRO A 86 10.24 16.33 -6.04
N VAL A 87 11.24 16.96 -5.41
CA VAL A 87 11.88 16.46 -4.18
C VAL A 87 10.94 16.67 -2.99
N GLU A 88 10.39 17.87 -2.85
CA GLU A 88 9.47 18.25 -1.79
C GLU A 88 8.20 17.38 -1.81
N THR A 89 7.73 17.01 -3.00
CA THR A 89 6.61 16.09 -3.17
C THR A 89 6.94 14.70 -2.60
N ILE A 90 8.12 14.16 -2.91
CA ILE A 90 8.56 12.86 -2.37
C ILE A 90 8.68 12.94 -0.84
N GLU A 91 9.30 14.00 -0.31
CA GLU A 91 9.44 14.18 1.13
C GLU A 91 8.07 14.36 1.84
N ALA A 92 7.13 15.04 1.20
CA ALA A 92 5.77 15.19 1.72
C ALA A 92 5.05 13.85 1.76
N MET A 93 5.09 13.09 0.67
CA MET A 93 4.48 11.76 0.59
C MET A 93 5.08 10.79 1.63
N ASP A 94 6.41 10.77 1.78
CA ASP A 94 7.11 9.97 2.80
C ASP A 94 6.63 10.29 4.22
N ARG A 95 6.58 11.58 4.59
CA ARG A 95 6.09 12.02 5.91
C ARG A 95 4.65 11.59 6.16
N VAL A 96 3.79 11.63 5.14
CA VAL A 96 2.39 11.21 5.27
C VAL A 96 2.28 9.70 5.44
N CYS A 97 3.03 8.89 4.67
CA CYS A 97 3.09 7.45 4.83
C CYS A 97 3.54 7.05 6.23
N LEU A 98 4.67 7.60 6.70
CA LEU A 98 5.18 7.35 8.06
C LEU A 98 4.21 7.79 9.17
N GLY A 99 3.39 8.81 8.90
CA GLY A 99 2.31 9.23 9.81
C GLY A 99 1.20 8.19 9.87
N ALA A 100 0.70 7.75 8.71
CA ALA A 100 -0.38 6.78 8.60
C ALA A 100 -0.01 5.39 9.15
N GLU A 101 1.22 4.93 8.93
CA GLU A 101 1.72 3.62 9.40
C GLU A 101 1.81 3.49 10.93
N ARG A 102 1.84 4.63 11.65
CA ARG A 102 1.82 4.65 13.12
C ARG A 102 0.44 4.35 13.69
N GLU A 103 -0.61 4.50 12.90
CA GLU A 103 -1.97 4.25 13.35
C GLU A 103 -2.18 2.75 13.58
N ARG A 104 -2.90 2.43 14.66
CA ARG A 104 -3.14 1.03 15.06
C ARG A 104 -3.84 0.23 13.96
N ILE A 105 -4.67 0.89 13.14
CA ILE A 105 -5.39 0.27 12.03
C ILE A 105 -4.41 -0.25 10.97
N ALA A 106 -3.32 0.48 10.67
CA ALA A 106 -2.29 0.03 9.73
C ALA A 106 -1.50 -1.19 10.24
N GLN A 107 -1.42 -1.35 11.56
CA GLN A 107 -0.68 -2.43 12.22
C GLN A 107 -1.53 -3.66 12.53
N ALA A 108 -2.85 -3.55 12.39
CA ALA A 108 -3.77 -4.63 12.70
C ALA A 108 -3.76 -5.70 11.60
N SER A 109 -3.52 -6.97 11.99
CA SER A 109 -3.63 -8.12 11.10
C SER A 109 -4.59 -9.15 11.67
N GLY A 110 -5.44 -9.71 10.81
CA GLY A 110 -6.26 -10.87 11.14
C GLY A 110 -5.48 -12.19 11.13
N HIS A 111 -4.22 -12.16 10.69
CA HIS A 111 -3.28 -13.29 10.65
C HIS A 111 -3.76 -14.55 9.93
N ARG A 112 -4.89 -14.47 9.19
CA ARG A 112 -5.50 -15.59 8.46
C ARG A 112 -5.65 -16.87 9.30
N ILE A 113 -5.86 -16.73 10.62
CA ILE A 113 -5.82 -17.83 11.61
C ILE A 113 -6.87 -18.92 11.33
N HIS A 114 -7.92 -18.59 10.58
CA HIS A 114 -9.02 -19.49 10.24
C HIS A 114 -8.96 -20.04 8.81
N GLU A 115 -7.86 -19.81 8.08
CA GLU A 115 -7.68 -20.27 6.71
C GLU A 115 -6.77 -21.51 6.64
N GLY A 116 -6.99 -22.37 5.64
CA GLY A 116 -6.09 -23.48 5.32
C GLY A 116 -5.03 -23.06 4.31
N PHE A 117 -3.79 -23.54 4.47
CA PHE A 117 -2.69 -23.26 3.55
C PHE A 117 -2.23 -24.53 2.83
N GLU A 118 -1.89 -24.40 1.55
CA GLU A 118 -1.42 -25.54 0.74
C GLU A 118 0.12 -25.62 0.70
N ARG A 119 0.81 -24.50 0.85
CA ARG A 119 2.26 -24.41 0.73
C ARG A 119 2.96 -24.28 2.07
N ILE A 120 4.13 -24.92 2.16
CA ILE A 120 4.98 -24.89 3.36
C ILE A 120 5.57 -23.49 3.57
N ASP A 121 6.10 -22.88 2.52
CA ASP A 121 6.71 -21.55 2.58
C ASP A 121 5.70 -20.44 2.93
N GLU A 122 4.45 -20.57 2.48
CA GLU A 122 3.34 -19.70 2.91
C GLU A 122 3.05 -19.86 4.41
N THR A 123 2.93 -21.11 4.88
CA THR A 123 2.66 -21.41 6.29
C THR A 123 3.75 -20.85 7.22
N ILE A 124 5.03 -21.02 6.85
CA ILE A 124 6.15 -20.51 7.64
C ILE A 124 6.18 -18.98 7.66
N ALA A 125 5.95 -18.31 6.52
CA ALA A 125 5.93 -16.85 6.47
C ALA A 125 4.84 -16.26 7.39
N LEU A 126 3.61 -16.78 7.31
CA LEU A 126 2.50 -16.30 8.15
C LEU A 126 2.71 -16.63 9.63
N SER A 127 3.28 -17.80 9.95
CA SER A 127 3.62 -18.17 11.33
C SER A 127 4.68 -17.23 11.92
N ALA A 128 5.68 -16.85 11.12
CA ALA A 128 6.71 -15.89 11.54
C ALA A 128 6.11 -14.49 11.78
N MET A 129 5.20 -14.03 10.92
CA MET A 129 4.49 -12.76 11.12
C MET A 129 3.60 -12.78 12.37
N TYR A 130 2.89 -13.89 12.62
CA TYR A 130 2.14 -14.07 13.86
C TYR A 130 3.05 -13.98 15.07
N ALA A 131 4.16 -14.72 15.09
CA ALA A 131 5.13 -14.68 16.18
C ALA A 131 5.71 -13.27 16.38
N ALA A 132 6.09 -12.59 15.30
CA ALA A 132 6.66 -11.24 15.36
C ALA A 132 5.69 -10.20 15.93
N ASN A 133 4.40 -10.30 15.60
CA ASN A 133 3.39 -9.37 16.09
C ASN A 133 2.98 -9.63 17.55
N HIS A 134 3.22 -10.83 18.09
CA HIS A 134 2.79 -11.20 19.45
C HIS A 134 3.94 -11.34 20.44
N LEU A 135 5.18 -11.56 19.98
CA LEU A 135 6.37 -11.62 20.83
C LEU A 135 6.95 -10.23 21.04
N THR A 136 7.13 -9.85 22.30
CA THR A 136 7.77 -8.58 22.65
C THR A 136 9.27 -8.63 22.32
N GLY A 137 9.80 -7.52 21.80
CA GLY A 137 11.23 -7.39 21.51
C GLY A 137 11.66 -7.82 20.10
N VAL A 138 10.76 -8.40 19.28
CA VAL A 138 11.04 -8.59 17.86
C VAL A 138 11.11 -7.22 17.17
N ARG A 139 12.19 -7.01 16.41
CA ARG A 139 12.47 -5.74 15.68
C ARG A 139 12.66 -5.91 14.19
N ALA A 140 12.90 -7.14 13.74
CA ALA A 140 13.15 -7.47 12.34
C ALA A 140 12.81 -8.93 12.08
N ILE A 141 12.50 -9.22 10.82
CA ILE A 141 12.32 -10.57 10.29
C ILE A 141 13.33 -10.75 9.16
N ALA A 142 14.12 -11.82 9.21
CA ALA A 142 15.08 -12.16 8.17
C ALA A 142 14.52 -13.26 7.27
N CYS A 143 14.13 -12.88 6.04
CA CYS A 143 13.61 -13.81 5.04
C CYS A 143 14.72 -14.19 4.03
N MET A 144 15.34 -15.36 4.19
CA MET A 144 16.21 -15.92 3.16
C MET A 144 15.37 -16.47 2.02
N THR A 145 15.52 -15.94 0.81
CA THR A 145 14.69 -16.30 -0.33
C THR A 145 15.47 -16.22 -1.64
N SER A 146 15.18 -17.10 -2.59
CA SER A 146 15.75 -17.05 -3.95
C SER A 146 14.82 -16.38 -4.97
N THR A 147 13.52 -16.25 -4.66
CA THR A 147 12.50 -15.76 -5.60
C THR A 147 11.70 -14.57 -5.07
N GLY A 148 11.80 -14.24 -3.78
CA GLY A 148 10.99 -13.18 -3.17
C GLY A 148 9.60 -13.65 -2.71
N TYR A 149 9.21 -14.91 -2.94
CA TYR A 149 7.90 -15.41 -2.54
C TYR A 149 7.67 -15.35 -1.02
N THR A 150 8.66 -15.75 -0.22
CA THR A 150 8.56 -15.72 1.25
C THR A 150 8.30 -14.31 1.81
N PRO A 151 9.09 -13.26 1.47
CA PRO A 151 8.79 -11.90 1.92
C PRO A 151 7.53 -11.30 1.28
N LEU A 152 7.13 -11.74 0.07
CA LEU A 152 5.83 -11.36 -0.50
C LEU A 152 4.69 -11.81 0.41
N ILE A 153 4.68 -13.09 0.82
CA ILE A 153 3.67 -13.61 1.74
C ILE A 153 3.75 -12.93 3.11
N ALA A 154 4.96 -12.73 3.66
CA ALA A 154 5.14 -12.08 4.95
C ALA A 154 4.61 -10.63 4.97
N SER A 155 4.55 -9.95 3.82
CA SER A 155 4.02 -8.60 3.70
C SER A 155 2.52 -8.53 3.38
N ARG A 156 1.81 -9.66 3.32
CA ARG A 156 0.35 -9.70 3.12
C ARG A 156 -0.40 -9.64 4.44
#